data_AF-A0A4Y2HEX3-F1
#
_entry.id   AF-A0A4Y2HEX3-F1
#
_cell.length_a   1.000
_cell.length_b   1.000
_cell.length_c   1.000
_cell.angle_alpha   90.00
_cell.angle_beta   90.00
_cell.angle_gamma   90.00
#
_symmetry.space_group_name_H-M   'P 1'
#
loop_
_entity.id
_entity.type
_entity.pdbx_description
1 polymer ?
#
loop_
_entity_poly.entity_id
_entity_poly.type
_entity_poly.pdbx_seq_one_letter_code
_entity_poly.pdbx_strand_id
1 'polypeptide(L)'
;MTRTTPGLTPSPNFRTTPVAEIVGRSHTCTQKIIKKFKSDGLIENKSGRGRKCIVSDVTKRKILNEIKIDPKVSAVKLAAEASQIIGRSVSAETVRNVIRQAEDKSRVARKKPFISLQNQKKGLEFAKTPNPFDAQPFFSNSSIEDQ
;
A
#
# COMPACT_ATOMS: atom_id res chain seq x y z
N MET A 1 -15.36 24.70 -7.78
CA MET A 1 -16.74 24.29 -8.08
C MET A 1 -17.04 24.58 -9.54
N THR A 2 -17.01 23.57 -10.42
CA THR A 2 -17.31 23.74 -11.84
C THR A 2 -18.81 23.51 -12.08
N ARG A 3 -19.48 24.52 -12.63
CA ARG A 3 -20.90 24.48 -12.99
C ARG A 3 -21.09 23.55 -14.19
N THR A 4 -21.61 22.34 -13.96
CA THR A 4 -22.10 21.48 -15.04
C THR A 4 -23.47 22.00 -15.46
N THR A 5 -23.57 22.63 -16.64
CA THR A 5 -24.85 22.99 -17.25
C THR A 5 -25.61 21.72 -17.62
N PRO A 6 -26.79 21.46 -17.02
CA PRO A 6 -27.60 20.30 -17.38
C PRO A 6 -28.38 20.65 -18.65
N GLY A 7 -27.89 20.27 -19.84
CA GLY A 7 -28.65 20.57 -21.05
C GLY A 7 -28.04 20.34 -22.42
N LEU A 8 -26.76 19.96 -22.53
CA LEU A 8 -26.13 19.70 -23.84
C LEU A 8 -25.98 18.20 -24.09
N THR A 9 -27.09 17.49 -24.21
CA THR A 9 -27.09 16.18 -24.85
C THR A 9 -27.35 16.40 -26.35
N PRO A 10 -26.44 15.98 -27.25
CA PRO A 10 -26.70 16.08 -28.68
C PRO A 10 -27.92 15.22 -29.03
N SER A 11 -28.91 15.86 -29.67
CA SER A 11 -30.10 15.22 -30.24
C SER A 11 -29.71 13.92 -30.98
N PRO A 12 -30.53 12.84 -30.89
CA PRO A 12 -30.22 11.55 -31.52
C PRO A 12 -29.91 11.63 -33.02
N ASN A 13 -30.34 12.71 -33.70
CA ASN A 13 -30.13 12.96 -35.13
C ASN A 13 -29.08 14.04 -35.45
N PHE A 14 -28.24 14.44 -34.48
CA PHE A 14 -27.19 15.44 -34.68
C PHE A 14 -26.07 14.89 -35.59
N ARG A 15 -25.80 15.57 -36.72
CA ARG A 15 -24.69 15.20 -37.62
C ARG A 15 -23.34 15.53 -36.99
N THR A 16 -22.48 14.53 -36.86
CA THR A 16 -21.15 14.65 -36.24
C THR A 16 -20.03 15.01 -37.22
N THR A 17 -20.31 15.04 -38.53
CA THR A 17 -19.37 15.42 -39.59
C THR A 17 -18.85 16.86 -39.48
N PRO A 18 -19.69 17.91 -39.33
CA PRO A 18 -19.17 19.29 -39.24
C PRO A 18 -18.29 19.49 -38.00
N VAL A 19 -18.61 18.84 -36.89
CA VAL A 19 -17.77 18.88 -35.67
C VAL A 19 -16.43 18.20 -35.92
N ALA A 20 -16.41 17.08 -36.65
CA ALA A 20 -15.19 16.37 -36.98
C ALA A 20 -14.25 17.20 -37.88
N GLU A 21 -14.82 17.93 -38.84
CA GLU A 21 -14.09 18.86 -39.72
C GLU A 21 -13.48 20.03 -38.92
N ILE A 22 -14.26 20.66 -38.04
CA ILE A 22 -13.80 21.75 -37.17
C ILE A 22 -12.66 21.29 -36.24
N VAL A 23 -12.77 20.08 -35.68
CA VAL A 23 -11.81 19.52 -34.72
C VAL A 23 -10.60 18.87 -35.43
N GLY A 24 -10.65 18.71 -36.75
CA GLY A 24 -9.59 18.08 -37.54
C GLY A 24 -9.41 16.59 -37.21
N ARG A 25 -10.50 15.86 -36.92
CA ARG A 25 -10.48 14.44 -36.56
C ARG A 25 -11.42 13.63 -37.45
N SER A 26 -11.25 12.31 -37.47
CA SER A 26 -12.15 11.45 -38.24
C SER A 26 -13.57 11.48 -37.68
N HIS A 27 -14.56 11.39 -38.56
CA HIS A 27 -15.97 11.29 -38.18
C HIS A 27 -16.22 10.16 -37.16
N THR A 28 -15.57 9.00 -37.33
CA THR A 28 -15.66 7.86 -36.41
C THR A 28 -15.06 8.13 -35.04
N CYS A 29 -14.03 8.98 -34.94
CA CYS A 29 -13.45 9.40 -33.67
C CYS A 29 -14.46 10.25 -32.87
N THR A 30 -15.04 11.27 -33.51
CA THR A 30 -16.06 12.14 -32.90
C THR A 30 -17.28 11.35 -32.44
N GLN A 31 -17.77 10.39 -33.25
CA GLN A 31 -18.85 9.50 -32.86
C GLN A 31 -18.52 8.66 -31.62
N LYS A 32 -17.30 8.09 -31.55
CA LYS A 32 -16.84 7.30 -30.40
C LYS A 32 -16.75 8.15 -29.13
N ILE A 33 -16.26 9.40 -29.24
CA ILE A 33 -16.18 10.33 -28.12
C ILE A 33 -17.58 10.68 -27.61
N ILE A 34 -18.52 11.02 -28.50
CA ILE A 34 -19.90 11.33 -28.11
C ILE A 34 -20.58 10.11 -27.48
N LYS A 35 -20.38 8.92 -28.04
CA LYS A 35 -20.92 7.66 -27.48
C LYS A 35 -20.38 7.40 -26.08
N LYS A 36 -19.05 7.55 -25.89
CA LYS A 36 -18.38 7.41 -24.60
C LYS A 36 -18.87 8.44 -23.60
N PHE A 37 -19.06 9.69 -24.01
CA PHE A 37 -19.60 10.74 -23.16
C PHE A 37 -21.05 10.44 -22.73
N LYS A 38 -21.89 9.94 -23.65
CA LYS A 38 -23.27 9.54 -23.33
C LYS A 38 -23.34 8.34 -22.37
N SER A 39 -22.42 7.37 -22.49
CA SER A 39 -22.43 6.17 -21.65
C SER A 39 -21.74 6.38 -20.29
N ASP A 40 -20.56 6.99 -20.29
CA ASP A 40 -19.67 7.06 -19.13
C ASP A 40 -19.70 8.44 -18.45
N GLY A 41 -20.19 9.48 -19.14
CA GLY A 41 -20.10 10.88 -18.67
C GLY A 41 -18.67 11.45 -18.67
N LEU A 42 -17.69 10.68 -19.14
CA LEU A 42 -16.27 11.03 -19.09
C LEU A 42 -15.71 11.29 -20.50
N ILE A 43 -15.02 12.42 -20.62
CA ILE A 43 -14.25 12.75 -21.84
C ILE A 43 -12.86 12.08 -21.75
N GLU A 44 -12.26 12.08 -20.56
CA GLU A 44 -10.94 11.51 -20.29
C GLU A 44 -10.84 10.01 -20.54
N ASN A 45 -9.67 9.55 -20.97
CA ASN A 45 -9.43 8.14 -21.21
C ASN A 45 -9.48 7.32 -19.92
N LYS A 46 -10.22 6.21 -19.94
CA LYS A 46 -10.21 5.24 -18.85
C LYS A 46 -8.81 4.61 -18.80
N SER A 47 -8.34 4.35 -17.59
CA SER A 47 -7.12 3.56 -17.41
C SER A 47 -7.29 2.20 -18.10
N GLY A 48 -6.29 1.80 -18.87
CA GLY A 48 -6.27 0.49 -19.49
C GLY A 48 -6.15 -0.61 -18.43
N ARG A 49 -6.56 -1.84 -18.78
CA ARG A 49 -6.45 -3.02 -17.89
C ARG A 49 -4.99 -3.34 -17.51
N GLY A 50 -4.04 -2.98 -18.35
CA GLY A 50 -2.61 -3.29 -18.15
C GLY A 50 -2.28 -4.78 -18.28
N ARG A 51 -1.00 -5.11 -18.04
CA ARG A 51 -0.50 -6.49 -18.05
C ARG A 51 -0.83 -7.18 -16.73
N LYS A 52 -1.28 -8.44 -16.78
CA LYS A 52 -1.51 -9.26 -15.60
C LYS A 52 -0.20 -9.51 -14.83
N CYS A 53 -0.25 -9.43 -13.51
CA CYS A 53 0.90 -9.75 -12.66
C CYS A 53 1.24 -11.24 -12.75
N ILE A 54 2.53 -11.57 -12.70
CA ILE A 54 3.01 -12.96 -12.66
C ILE A 54 2.70 -13.60 -11.30
N VAL A 55 2.77 -12.81 -10.22
CA VAL A 55 2.55 -13.29 -8.86
C VAL A 55 1.07 -13.16 -8.51
N SER A 56 0.41 -14.28 -8.25
CA SER A 56 -0.98 -14.33 -7.78
C SER A 56 -1.09 -13.81 -6.34
N ASP A 57 -2.27 -13.37 -5.92
CA ASP A 57 -2.47 -12.90 -4.55
C ASP A 57 -2.27 -14.00 -3.50
N VAL A 58 -2.52 -15.27 -3.86
CA VAL A 58 -2.24 -16.43 -3.00
C VAL A 58 -0.74 -16.57 -2.79
N THR A 59 0.05 -16.47 -3.85
CA THR A 59 1.52 -16.55 -3.76
C THR A 59 2.09 -15.37 -2.97
N LYS A 60 1.56 -14.14 -3.17
CA LYS A 60 1.97 -12.98 -2.37
C LYS A 60 1.76 -13.23 -0.87
N ARG A 61 0.59 -13.72 -0.48
CA ARG A 61 0.29 -14.03 0.94
C ARG A 61 1.24 -15.07 1.50
N LYS A 62 1.58 -16.10 0.72
CA LYS A 62 2.52 -17.13 1.15
C LYS A 62 3.92 -16.56 1.41
N ILE A 63 4.43 -15.75 0.48
CA ILE A 63 5.71 -15.03 0.63
C ILE A 63 5.71 -14.19 1.91
N LEU A 64 4.63 -13.42 2.16
CA LEU A 64 4.53 -12.56 3.34
C LEU A 64 4.44 -13.37 4.65
N ASN A 65 3.78 -14.53 4.61
CA ASN A 65 3.69 -15.42 5.77
C ASN A 65 5.05 -16.07 6.11
N GLU A 66 5.81 -16.49 5.09
CA GLU A 66 7.17 -17.03 5.27
C GLU A 66 8.09 -16.01 5.92
N ILE A 67 7.99 -14.73 5.53
CA ILE A 67 8.78 -13.64 6.13
C ILE A 67 8.37 -13.37 7.58
N LYS A 68 7.09 -13.51 7.92
CA LYS A 68 6.60 -13.34 9.30
C LYS A 68 7.11 -14.45 10.22
N ILE A 69 7.23 -15.67 9.71
CA ILE A 69 7.77 -16.81 10.45
C ILE A 69 9.28 -16.62 10.61
N ASP A 70 10.00 -16.44 9.50
CA ASP A 70 11.44 -16.28 9.47
C ASP A 70 11.86 -14.99 8.75
N PRO A 71 12.07 -13.88 9.49
CA PRO A 71 12.35 -12.58 8.88
C PRO A 71 13.76 -12.47 8.26
N LYS A 72 14.59 -13.50 8.38
CA LYS A 72 15.96 -13.57 7.83
C LYS A 72 16.02 -14.27 6.48
N VAL A 73 14.91 -14.77 5.95
CA VAL A 73 14.90 -15.49 4.68
C VAL A 73 15.27 -14.55 3.54
N SER A 74 16.20 -15.00 2.70
CA SER A 74 16.64 -14.23 1.52
C SER A 74 15.56 -14.25 0.43
N ALA A 75 15.39 -13.12 -0.27
CA ALA A 75 14.46 -13.03 -1.40
C ALA A 75 14.72 -14.03 -2.53
N VAL A 76 15.96 -14.51 -2.70
CA VAL A 76 16.32 -15.52 -3.71
C VAL A 76 15.69 -16.87 -3.40
N LYS A 77 15.71 -17.30 -2.13
CA LYS A 77 15.06 -18.54 -1.67
C LYS A 77 13.55 -18.46 -1.88
N LEU A 78 12.92 -17.37 -1.44
CA LEU A 78 11.49 -17.11 -1.65
C LEU A 78 11.12 -17.09 -3.13
N ALA A 79 12.00 -16.57 -4.00
CA ALA A 79 11.76 -16.59 -5.44
C ALA A 79 11.79 -18.01 -6.02
N ALA A 80 12.69 -18.88 -5.54
CA ALA A 80 12.73 -20.27 -5.95
C ALA A 80 11.46 -21.02 -5.54
N GLU A 81 11.03 -20.85 -4.29
CA GLU A 81 9.80 -21.45 -3.75
C GLU A 81 8.55 -20.92 -4.48
N ALA A 82 8.47 -19.61 -4.70
CA ALA A 82 7.38 -19.00 -5.47
C ALA A 82 7.35 -19.50 -6.92
N SER A 83 8.53 -19.72 -7.54
CA SER A 83 8.64 -20.23 -8.90
C SER A 83 8.13 -21.67 -9.02
N GLN A 84 8.43 -22.51 -8.04
CA GLN A 84 7.92 -23.89 -7.98
C GLN A 84 6.40 -23.93 -7.88
N ILE A 85 5.80 -23.04 -7.09
CA ILE A 85 4.35 -22.96 -6.91
C ILE A 85 3.64 -22.44 -8.16
N ILE A 86 4.21 -21.42 -8.81
CA ILE A 86 3.60 -20.79 -10.00
C ILE A 86 3.85 -21.62 -11.27
N GLY A 87 4.88 -22.47 -11.28
CA GLY A 87 5.34 -23.17 -12.48
C GLY A 87 5.99 -22.25 -13.51
N ARG A 88 6.44 -21.06 -13.09
CA ARG A 88 7.15 -20.07 -13.93
C ARG A 88 8.27 -19.44 -13.13
N SER A 89 9.34 -19.01 -13.80
CA SER A 89 10.44 -18.31 -13.16
C SER A 89 9.99 -16.95 -12.63
N VAL A 90 10.16 -16.74 -11.33
CA VAL A 90 9.97 -15.46 -10.65
C VAL A 90 11.34 -14.87 -10.31
N SER A 91 11.54 -13.59 -10.64
CA SER A 91 12.79 -12.90 -10.31
C SER A 91 12.83 -12.53 -8.82
N ALA A 92 14.02 -12.48 -8.24
CA ALA A 92 14.21 -12.00 -6.87
C ALA A 92 13.76 -10.53 -6.69
N GLU A 93 13.83 -9.70 -7.73
CA GLU A 93 13.31 -8.32 -7.67
C GLU A 93 11.78 -8.31 -7.55
N THR A 94 11.09 -9.21 -8.25
CA THR A 94 9.63 -9.33 -8.15
C THR A 94 9.20 -9.62 -6.71
N VAL A 95 9.91 -10.52 -6.02
CA VAL A 95 9.68 -10.81 -4.61
C VAL A 95 9.97 -9.58 -3.74
N ARG A 96 11.10 -8.90 -3.96
CA ARG A 96 11.43 -7.65 -3.22
C ARG A 96 10.37 -6.57 -3.41
N ASN A 97 9.79 -6.43 -4.60
CA ASN A 97 8.71 -5.50 -4.86
C ASN A 97 7.43 -5.85 -4.10
N VAL A 98 7.08 -7.14 -4.00
CA VAL A 98 5.95 -7.60 -3.17
C VAL A 98 6.17 -7.24 -1.69
N ILE A 99 7.39 -7.44 -1.19
CA ILE A 99 7.75 -7.09 0.21
C ILE A 99 7.64 -5.59 0.44
N ARG A 100 8.20 -4.77 -0.46
CA ARG A 100 8.14 -3.30 -0.38
C ARG A 100 6.69 -2.78 -0.44
N GLN A 101 5.84 -3.40 -1.26
CA GLN A 101 4.42 -3.06 -1.35
C GLN A 101 3.64 -3.41 -0.08
N ALA A 102 4.10 -4.41 0.67
CA ALA A 102 3.56 -4.77 1.98
C ALA A 102 4.14 -3.92 3.13
N GLU A 103 4.94 -2.88 2.83
CA GLU A 103 5.61 -1.99 3.78
C GLU A 103 6.62 -2.67 4.73
N ASP A 104 6.94 -3.93 4.49
CA ASP A 104 7.96 -4.67 5.24
C ASP A 104 9.36 -4.18 4.85
N LYS A 105 10.14 -3.79 5.86
CA LYS A 105 11.48 -3.25 5.69
C LYS A 105 12.52 -4.23 6.19
N SER A 106 13.54 -4.48 5.38
CA SER A 106 14.74 -5.17 5.85
C SER A 106 15.45 -4.32 6.92
N ARG A 107 15.69 -4.90 8.10
CA ARG A 107 16.46 -4.27 9.18
C ARG A 107 17.53 -5.24 9.70
N VAL A 108 18.64 -4.68 10.15
CA VAL A 108 19.68 -5.44 10.86
C VAL A 108 19.23 -5.61 12.31
N ALA A 109 19.25 -6.86 12.79
CA ALA A 109 18.97 -7.16 14.20
C ALA A 109 20.02 -6.51 15.10
N ARG A 110 19.58 -5.88 16.19
CA ARG A 110 20.50 -5.29 17.19
C ARG A 110 21.25 -6.40 17.92
N LYS A 111 22.55 -6.20 18.18
CA LYS A 111 23.32 -7.12 19.04
C LYS A 111 22.84 -6.94 20.47
N LYS A 112 22.27 -8.01 21.05
CA LYS A 112 21.90 -8.07 22.46
C LYS A 112 22.81 -9.07 23.17
N PRO A 113 23.29 -8.78 24.39
CA PRO A 113 23.94 -9.79 25.20
C PRO A 113 22.95 -10.92 25.49
N PHE A 114 23.47 -12.15 25.59
CA PHE A 114 22.66 -13.29 25.97
C PHE A 114 22.29 -13.18 27.45
N ILE A 115 21.00 -13.16 27.77
CA ILE A 115 20.48 -13.09 29.14
C ILE A 115 19.92 -14.45 29.51
N SER A 116 20.36 -15.04 30.62
CA SER A 116 19.83 -16.31 31.11
C SER A 116 18.34 -16.20 31.46
N LEU A 117 17.61 -17.31 31.36
CA LEU A 117 16.17 -17.32 31.68
C LEU A 117 15.88 -16.85 33.12
N GLN A 118 16.78 -17.17 34.07
CA GLN A 118 16.68 -16.71 35.45
C GLN A 118 16.80 -15.18 35.57
N ASN A 119 17.76 -14.57 34.86
CA ASN A 119 17.96 -13.13 34.87
C ASN A 119 16.84 -12.38 34.12
N GLN A 120 16.28 -12.97 33.06
CA GLN A 120 15.09 -12.42 32.40
C GLN A 120 13.90 -12.35 33.35
N LYS A 121 13.65 -13.42 34.13
CA LYS A 121 12.58 -13.45 35.14
C LYS A 121 12.77 -12.37 36.20
N LYS A 122 13.97 -12.27 36.79
CA LYS A 122 14.31 -11.24 37.78
C LYS A 122 14.13 -9.82 37.22
N GLY A 123 14.59 -9.58 35.99
CA GLY A 123 14.42 -8.29 35.33
C GLY A 123 12.94 -7.92 35.09
N LEU A 124 12.10 -8.92 34.77
CA LEU A 124 10.67 -8.72 34.58
C LEU A 124 9.92 -8.50 35.90
N GLU A 125 10.32 -9.17 36.98
CA GLU A 125 9.81 -8.92 38.33
C GLU A 125 10.17 -7.50 38.81
N PHE A 126 11.43 -7.09 38.64
CA PHE A 126 11.89 -5.74 38.96
C PHE A 126 11.15 -4.66 38.16
N ALA A 127 10.92 -4.87 36.86
CA ALA A 127 10.17 -3.91 36.04
C ALA A 127 8.68 -3.80 36.42
N LYS A 128 8.10 -4.82 37.04
CA LYS A 128 6.71 -4.82 37.52
C LYS A 128 6.55 -4.15 38.88
N THR A 129 7.59 -4.17 39.71
CA THR A 129 7.57 -3.44 40.98
C THR A 129 7.67 -1.94 40.70
N PRO A 130 6.71 -1.10 41.15
CA PRO A 130 6.82 0.35 41.02
C PRO A 130 8.09 0.84 41.71
N ASN A 131 8.88 1.68 41.05
CA ASN A 131 10.05 2.26 41.70
C ASN A 131 9.56 3.19 42.83
N PRO A 132 10.16 3.13 44.03
CA PRO A 132 9.80 4.01 45.13
C PRO A 132 9.93 5.51 44.79
N PHE A 133 10.76 5.86 43.81
CA PHE A 133 10.97 7.21 43.30
C PHE A 133 9.88 7.71 42.35
N ASP A 134 9.16 6.82 41.67
CA ASP A 134 8.09 7.19 40.72
C ASP A 134 6.74 7.44 41.44
N ALA A 135 6.66 7.13 42.74
CA ALA A 135 5.47 7.29 43.58
C ALA A 135 5.38 8.65 44.31
N GLN A 136 6.39 9.51 44.17
CA GLN A 136 6.38 10.86 44.73
C GLN A 136 5.84 11.83 43.67
N PRO A 137 4.68 12.50 43.87
CA PRO A 137 4.23 13.52 42.94
C PRO A 137 5.25 14.67 42.89
N PHE A 138 5.80 14.94 41.71
CA PHE A 138 6.85 15.94 41.45
C PHE A 138 6.50 17.38 41.87
N PHE A 139 5.23 17.67 42.18
CA PHE A 139 4.75 19.01 42.54
C PHE A 139 3.99 19.01 43.87
N SER A 140 4.65 18.74 44.99
CA SER A 140 4.05 18.94 46.31
C SER A 140 4.94 19.72 47.27
N ASN A 141 5.56 20.80 46.79
CA ASN A 141 6.10 21.87 47.66
C ASN A 141 5.60 23.23 47.13
N SER A 142 4.36 23.57 47.46
CA SER A 142 3.84 24.93 47.32
C SER A 142 3.00 25.28 48.55
N SER A 143 3.67 25.46 49.67
CA SER A 143 3.19 26.30 50.77
C SER A 143 4.41 27.06 51.27
N ILE A 144 4.71 28.17 50.59
CA ILE A 144 5.51 29.27 51.12
C ILE A 144 4.64 29.87 52.22
N GLU A 145 5.12 29.80 53.46
CA GLU A 145 4.54 30.49 54.61
C GLU A 145 4.81 32.00 54.43
N ASP A 146 3.81 32.73 53.96
CA ASP A 146 3.77 34.20 54.03
C ASP A 146 2.97 34.61 55.29
N GLN A 147 3.68 35.34 56.16
CA GLN A 147 3.27 36.19 57.29
C GLN A 147 3.01 35.57 58.66
#